data_AF-A0AA51L3Y6-F1
#
_entry.id   AF-A0AA51L3Y6-F1
#
_cell.length_a   1.000
_cell.length_b   1.000
_cell.length_c   1.000
_cell.angle_alpha   90.00
_cell.angle_beta   90.00
_cell.angle_gamma   90.00
#
_symmetry.space_group_name_H-M   'P 1'
#
loop_
_entity.id
_entity.type
_entity.pdbx_description
1 polymer ?
#
loop_
_entity_poly.entity_id
_entity_poly.type
_entity_poly.pdbx_seq_one_letter_code
_entity_poly.pdbx_strand_id
1 'polypeptide(L)' 'MFVVYFLENKNILLSQLRKSVPSVGEELKIKGRKGKVSSVTSIDDRNIHVQVVLETVNKNTLIVDNSKKKKR' A
#
# COMPACT_ATOMS: atom_id res chain seq x y z
N MET A 1 0.27 -23.16 -0.41
CA MET A 1 1.17 -21.99 -0.46
C MET A 1 0.81 -21.21 -1.71
N PHE A 2 0.53 -19.91 -1.57
CA PHE A 2 -0.14 -19.08 -2.58
C PHE A 2 0.77 -17.93 -3.00
N VAL A 3 0.80 -17.61 -4.29
CA VAL A 3 1.43 -16.39 -4.80
C VAL A 3 0.42 -15.26 -4.65
N VAL A 4 0.69 -14.35 -3.72
CA VAL A 4 -0.19 -13.23 -3.40
C VAL A 4 0.37 -11.96 -4.07
N TYR A 5 -0.41 -11.41 -4.99
CA TYR A 5 -0.15 -10.14 -5.66
C TYR A 5 -0.94 -9.05 -4.98
N PHE A 6 -0.24 -8.16 -4.27
CA PHE A 6 -0.84 -6.97 -3.68
C PHE A 6 -0.91 -5.87 -4.74
N LEU A 7 -2.12 -5.41 -4.99
CA LEU A 7 -2.47 -4.45 -6.02
C LEU A 7 -3.06 -3.20 -5.36
N GLU A 8 -2.78 -2.06 -5.96
CA GLU A 8 -3.53 -0.84 -5.71
C GLU A 8 -3.95 -0.28 -7.06
N ASN A 9 -5.26 -0.22 -7.29
CA ASN A 9 -5.85 0.06 -8.61
C ASN A 9 -5.39 -0.98 -9.65
N LYS A 10 -4.44 -0.61 -10.51
CA LYS A 10 -3.86 -1.45 -11.57
C LYS A 10 -2.35 -1.70 -11.37
N ASN A 11 -1.78 -1.23 -10.26
CA ASN A 11 -0.35 -1.34 -9.99
C ASN A 11 -0.04 -2.47 -9.02
N ILE A 12 0.90 -3.35 -9.38
CA ILE A 12 1.43 -4.37 -8.47
C ILE A 12 2.41 -3.71 -7.51
N LEU A 13 2.04 -3.65 -6.23
CA LEU A 13 2.87 -3.09 -5.17
C LEU A 13 3.90 -4.11 -4.69
N LEU A 14 3.49 -5.36 -4.49
CA LEU A 14 4.31 -6.44 -3.97
C LEU A 14 3.76 -7.78 -4.46
N SER A 15 4.63 -8.67 -4.92
CA SER A 15 4.31 -10.09 -5.12
C SER A 15 5.10 -10.90 -4.10
N GLN A 16 4.43 -11.81 -3.40
CA GLN A 16 5.11 -12.67 -2.43
C GLN A 16 4.40 -14.02 -2.29
N LEU A 17 5.20 -15.05 -2.03
CA LEU A 17 4.70 -16.38 -1.73
C LEU A 17 4.32 -16.45 -0.25
N ARG A 18 3.05 -16.72 0.06
CA ARG A 18 2.55 -16.81 1.45
C ARG A 18 1.90 -18.16 1.74
N LYS A 19 1.94 -18.56 3.01
CA LYS A 19 1.22 -19.75 3.49
C LYS A 19 -0.30 -19.51 3.58
N SER A 20 -0.70 -18.28 3.87
CA SER A 20 -2.09 -17.84 4.00
C SER A 20 -2.39 -16.60 3.17
N VAL A 21 -3.67 -16.40 2.90
CA VAL A 21 -4.22 -15.27 2.14
C VAL A 21 -4.77 -14.24 3.13
N PRO A 22 -4.49 -12.94 2.96
CA PRO A 22 -5.08 -11.90 3.79
C PRO A 22 -6.61 -11.86 3.66
N SER A 23 -7.30 -11.49 4.73
CA SER A 23 -8.77 -11.32 4.73
C SER A 23 -9.17 -9.91 4.35
N VAL A 24 -10.40 -9.75 3.83
CA VAL A 24 -10.97 -8.42 3.55
C VAL A 24 -11.09 -7.63 4.85
N GLY A 25 -10.63 -6.37 4.83
CA GLY A 25 -10.62 -5.49 6.00
C GLY A 25 -9.39 -5.64 6.91
N GLU A 26 -8.50 -6.60 6.64
CA GLU A 26 -7.25 -6.75 7.39
C GLU A 26 -6.32 -5.55 7.18
N GLU A 27 -5.74 -5.06 8.28
CA GLU A 27 -4.73 -4.02 8.26
C GLU A 27 -3.34 -4.64 8.06
N LEU A 28 -2.61 -4.11 7.07
CA LEU A 28 -1.29 -4.63 6.73
C LEU A 28 -0.35 -3.53 6.29
N LYS A 29 0.96 -3.82 6.35
CA LYS A 29 2.00 -2.89 5.94
C LYS A 29 2.68 -3.40 4.67
N ILE A 30 2.53 -2.68 3.57
CA ILE A 30 3.18 -3.01 2.28
C ILE A 30 4.32 -2.03 2.05
N LYS A 31 5.55 -2.56 1.90
CA LYS A 31 6.75 -1.76 1.60
C LYS A 31 6.88 -0.51 2.50
N GLY A 32 6.65 -0.69 3.81
CA GLY A 32 6.77 0.40 4.77
C GLY A 32 5.54 1.30 4.92
N ARG A 33 4.52 1.18 4.06
CA ARG A 33 3.28 1.98 4.10
C ARG A 33 2.14 1.18 4.73
N LYS A 34 1.33 1.84 5.56
CA LYS A 34 0.11 1.24 6.11
C LYS A 34 -0.95 1.17 5.02
N GLY A 35 -1.76 0.12 5.05
CA GLY A 35 -2.89 -0.06 4.15
C GLY A 35 -3.87 -1.09 4.67
N LYS A 36 -5.03 -1.14 4.01
CA LYS A 36 -6.13 -2.03 4.36
C LYS A 36 -6.55 -2.84 3.14
N VAL A 37 -6.83 -4.12 3.33
CA VAL A 37 -7.35 -4.98 2.25
C VAL A 37 -8.77 -4.56 1.90
N SER A 38 -9.01 -4.22 0.64
CA SER A 38 -10.32 -3.86 0.11
C SER A 38 -11.04 -5.04 -0.53
N SER A 39 -10.33 -5.86 -1.31
CA SER A 39 -10.91 -7.05 -1.95
C SER A 39 -9.87 -8.13 -2.19
N VAL A 40 -10.32 -9.39 -2.23
CA VAL A 40 -9.48 -10.55 -2.54
C VAL A 40 -10.12 -11.28 -3.71
N THR A 41 -9.33 -11.53 -4.75
CA THR A 41 -9.77 -12.18 -5.98
C THR A 41 -8.81 -13.32 -6.31
N SER A 42 -9.32 -14.54 -6.34
CA SER A 42 -8.56 -15.71 -6.80
C SER A 42 -8.59 -15.74 -8.33
N ILE A 43 -7.42 -15.74 -8.97
CA ILE A 43 -7.32 -15.89 -10.43
C ILE A 43 -7.20 -17.37 -10.78
N ASP A 44 -6.30 -18.07 -10.08
CA ASP A 44 -6.07 -19.49 -10.24
C ASP A 44 -6.01 -20.15 -8.85
N ASP A 45 -5.85 -21.48 -8.81
CA ASP A 45 -5.73 -22.26 -7.57
C ASP A 45 -4.59 -21.78 -6.65
N ARG A 46 -3.55 -21.16 -7.22
CA ARG A 46 -2.35 -20.71 -6.49
C ARG A 46 -2.08 -19.22 -6.59
N ASN A 47 -2.73 -18.50 -7.50
CA ASN A 47 -2.47 -17.09 -7.78
C ASN A 47 -3.64 -16.24 -7.28
N ILE A 48 -3.34 -15.32 -6.36
CA ILE A 48 -4.36 -14.52 -5.68
C ILE A 48 -4.01 -13.04 -5.79
N HIS A 49 -4.97 -12.26 -6.24
CA HIS A 49 -4.91 -10.81 -6.33
C HIS A 49 -5.59 -10.19 -5.12
N VAL A 50 -4.86 -9.38 -4.38
CA VAL A 50 -5.34 -8.68 -3.17
C VAL A 50 -5.29 -7.19 -3.45
N GLN A 51 -6.45 -6.55 -3.54
CA GLN A 51 -6.53 -5.10 -3.63
C GLN A 51 -6.36 -4.48 -2.24
N VAL A 52 -5.52 -3.47 -2.17
CA VAL A 52 -5.17 -2.76 -0.94
C VAL A 52 -5.29 -1.26 -1.20
N VAL A 53 -5.86 -0.58 -0.22
CA VAL A 53 -5.86 0.88 -0.18
C VAL A 53 -4.75 1.31 0.77
N LEU A 54 -3.75 2.03 0.26
CA LEU A 54 -2.68 2.58 1.08
C LEU A 54 -3.10 3.93 1.67
N GLU A 55 -2.62 4.21 2.88
CA GLU A 55 -2.74 5.54 3.46
C GLU A 55 -1.84 6.54 2.71
N THR A 56 -2.40 7.70 2.37
CA THR A 56 -1.64 8.78 1.75
C THR A 56 -0.67 9.39 2.76
N VAL A 57 0.63 9.32 2.44
CA VAL A 57 1.64 10.05 3.22
C VAL A 57 1.61 11.50 2.77
N ASN A 58 0.80 12.32 3.43
CA ASN A 58 0.81 13.76 3.24
C ASN A 58 2.14 14.33 3.75
N LYS A 59 3.12 14.42 2.86
CA LYS A 59 4.25 15.32 3.04
C LYS A 59 3.73 16.74 2.82
N ASN A 60 3.05 17.29 3.82
CA ASN A 60 2.83 18.73 3.84
C ASN A 60 4.22 19.36 3.79
N THR A 61 4.57 19.89 2.62
CA THR A 61 5.66 20.82 2.48
C THR A 61 5.29 21.96 3.41
N LEU A 62 5.92 22.01 4.59
CA LEU A 62 6.00 23.22 5.38
C LEU A 62 6.56 24.25 4.41
N ILE A 63 5.69 25.08 3.85
CA ILE A 63 6.08 26.29 3.13
C ILE A 63 6.73 27.12 4.22
N VAL A 64 8.05 26.96 4.37
CA VAL A 64 8.86 27.80 5.24
C VAL A 64 8.76 29.18 4.62
N ASP A 65 7.90 29.99 5.22
CA ASP A 65 7.73 31.38 4.86
C ASP A 65 9.09 32.09 5.07
N ASN A 66 9.85 32.22 3.97
CA ASN A 66 11.16 32.84 3.97
C ASN A 66 11.08 34.38 4.12
N SER A 67 9.89 34.94 4.36
CA SER A 67 9.67 36.38 4.59
C SER A 67 10.44 36.95 5.80
N LYS A 68 10.91 36.09 6.73
CA LYS A 68 11.69 36.50 7.91
C LYS A 68 13.21 36.47 7.73
N LYS A 69 13.74 36.24 6.52
CA LYS A 69 15.18 36.26 6.29
C LYS A 69 15.68 37.72 6.23
N LYS A 70 16.11 38.23 7.39
CA LYS A 70 16.76 39.55 7.55
C LYS A 70 17.92 39.66 6.55
N LYS A 71 17.83 40.58 5.58
CA LYS A 71 18.95 40.94 4.70
C LYS A 71 20.09 41.46 5.59
N ARG A 72 21.26 40.83 5.49
CA ARG A 72 22.50 41.24 6.13
C ARG A 72 23.34 41.99 5.12
#